data_AF-A0A1M7EEY7-F1
#
_entry.id   AF-A0A1M7EEY7-F1
#
_cell.length_a   1.000
_cell.length_b   1.000
_cell.length_c   1.000
_cell.angle_alpha   90.00
_cell.angle_beta   90.00
_cell.angle_gamma   90.00
#
_symmetry.space_group_name_H-M   'P 1'
#
loop_
_entity.id
_entity.type
_entity.pdbx_description
1 polymer ?
#
loop_
_entity_poly.entity_id
_entity_poly.type
_entity_poly.pdbx_seq_one_letter_code
_entity_poly.pdbx_strand_id
1 'polypeptide(L)'
;MKRLPQMALLPDGKRLHLQDGPIDLVIEAKGSDADVHAAYQAAAYRFTGLLDELCTELAELRQAADPVRCTLQGVVARRMHMAVAPFVADHFITPMAAVAGSVAEEILGAMLGAAQLDRAYVNNGGDIALHLADGEQFTIGLMDRPDRHGLLRAMTIDADDPARGVATSGRHGRSFSLGIADAVTVLARTASQADAAATIIANAVDLPGHPAVVRCPANELQPDSDLGARLVTRDLGALGENEVEQALRAGAGQAQQLFAAGLIESAALRLLGETVVVGTTGIGTCALPALHGRAIQGTVHV
;
A
#
# COMPACT_ATOMS: atom_id res chain seq x y z
N MET A 1 -26.06 11.45 16.00
CA MET A 1 -26.41 11.04 14.62
C MET A 1 -25.25 10.23 14.10
N LYS A 2 -25.47 9.02 13.59
CA LYS A 2 -24.39 8.26 12.92
C LYS A 2 -23.98 9.05 11.68
N ARG A 3 -22.68 9.31 11.52
CA ARG A 3 -22.16 9.97 10.32
C ARG A 3 -22.44 9.04 9.15
N LEU A 4 -23.02 9.57 8.08
CA LEU A 4 -23.20 8.81 6.84
C LEU A 4 -21.98 9.04 5.96
N PRO A 5 -21.41 7.98 5.35
CA PRO A 5 -20.34 8.14 4.38
C PRO A 5 -20.82 8.90 3.15
N GLN A 6 -19.90 9.59 2.48
CA GLN A 6 -20.14 10.15 1.16
C GLN A 6 -20.01 9.04 0.11
N MET A 7 -20.94 9.01 -0.84
CA MET A 7 -20.98 8.00 -1.88
C MET A 7 -21.34 8.66 -3.21
N ALA A 8 -20.52 8.47 -4.23
CA ALA A 8 -20.79 9.00 -5.57
C ALA A 8 -20.13 8.14 -6.65
N LEU A 9 -20.74 8.09 -7.84
CA LEU A 9 -20.02 7.66 -9.03
C LEU A 9 -19.11 8.81 -9.49
N LEU A 10 -17.88 8.49 -9.86
CA LEU A 10 -16.95 9.44 -10.46
C LEU A 10 -17.45 9.88 -11.85
N PRO A 11 -16.95 11.02 -12.37
CA PRO A 11 -17.41 11.59 -13.65
C PRO A 11 -17.27 10.66 -14.87
N ASP A 12 -16.44 9.62 -14.78
CA ASP A 12 -16.33 8.59 -15.82
C ASP A 12 -17.52 7.62 -15.88
N GLY A 13 -18.42 7.67 -14.89
CA GLY A 13 -19.59 6.81 -14.79
C GLY A 13 -19.28 5.33 -14.50
N LYS A 14 -18.01 5.00 -14.21
CA LYS A 14 -17.55 3.63 -14.01
C LYS A 14 -17.12 3.37 -12.58
N ARG A 15 -16.39 4.31 -11.99
CA ARG A 15 -15.77 4.12 -10.68
C ARG A 15 -16.67 4.66 -9.57
N LEU A 16 -16.82 3.87 -8.51
CA LEU A 16 -17.50 4.27 -7.29
C LEU A 16 -16.49 4.90 -6.33
N HIS A 17 -16.85 6.05 -5.77
CA HIS A 17 -16.12 6.73 -4.71
C HIS A 17 -16.90 6.62 -3.40
N LEU A 18 -16.23 6.14 -2.35
CA LEU A 18 -16.77 6.05 -1.00
C LEU A 18 -15.81 6.75 -0.03
N GLN A 19 -16.30 7.68 0.78
CA GLN A 19 -15.47 8.39 1.74
C GLN A 19 -16.12 8.47 3.12
N ASP A 20 -15.37 8.13 4.16
CA ASP A 20 -15.79 8.30 5.56
C ASP A 20 -14.60 8.66 6.46
N GLY A 21 -14.50 9.94 6.83
CA GLY A 21 -13.33 10.46 7.54
C GLY A 21 -12.04 10.29 6.72
N PRO A 22 -11.00 9.62 7.25
CA PRO A 22 -9.73 9.40 6.54
C PRO A 22 -9.79 8.25 5.53
N ILE A 23 -10.85 7.43 5.55
CA ILE A 23 -11.01 6.31 4.62
C ILE A 23 -11.61 6.85 3.32
N ASP A 24 -10.91 6.63 2.22
CA ASP A 24 -11.17 7.25 0.91
C ASP A 24 -10.95 6.21 -0.19
N LEU A 25 -12.04 5.60 -0.66
CA LEU A 25 -12.02 4.45 -1.55
C LEU A 25 -12.39 4.84 -2.98
N VAL A 26 -11.57 4.42 -3.93
CA VAL A 26 -11.90 4.39 -5.36
C VAL A 26 -12.04 2.94 -5.79
N ILE A 27 -13.22 2.59 -6.29
CA ILE A 27 -13.63 1.21 -6.59
C ILE A 27 -13.99 1.11 -8.06
N GLU A 28 -13.50 0.08 -8.74
CA GLU A 28 -13.98 -0.29 -10.07
C GLU A 28 -14.30 -1.79 -10.10
N ALA A 29 -15.40 -2.14 -10.76
CA ALA A 29 -15.76 -3.52 -11.07
C ALA A 29 -16.06 -3.68 -12.56
N LYS A 30 -15.74 -4.85 -13.08
CA LYS A 30 -16.04 -5.32 -14.44
C LYS A 30 -16.81 -6.63 -14.34
N GLY A 31 -17.91 -6.72 -15.07
CA GLY A 31 -18.83 -7.85 -15.11
C GLY A 31 -20.11 -7.43 -15.82
N SER A 32 -21.21 -8.15 -15.59
CA SER A 32 -22.52 -7.72 -16.08
C SER A 32 -22.98 -6.44 -15.36
N ASP A 33 -23.83 -5.62 -16.00
CA ASP A 33 -24.36 -4.40 -15.36
C ASP A 33 -25.09 -4.70 -14.04
N ALA A 34 -25.77 -5.86 -13.96
CA ALA A 34 -26.47 -6.31 -12.76
C ALA A 34 -25.48 -6.68 -11.64
N ASP A 35 -24.40 -7.40 -11.98
CA ASP A 35 -23.35 -7.78 -11.03
C ASP A 35 -22.58 -6.55 -10.51
N VAL A 36 -22.22 -5.62 -11.40
CA VAL A 36 -21.54 -4.37 -11.02
C VAL A 36 -22.43 -3.55 -10.08
N HIS A 37 -23.73 -3.44 -10.38
CA HIS A 37 -24.67 -2.74 -9.52
C HIS A 37 -24.79 -3.39 -8.14
N ALA A 38 -24.95 -4.73 -8.09
CA ALA A 38 -25.02 -5.47 -6.84
C ALA A 38 -23.73 -5.35 -6.01
N ALA A 39 -22.56 -5.44 -6.65
CA ALA A 39 -21.27 -5.26 -6.01
C ALA A 39 -21.13 -3.86 -5.38
N TYR A 40 -21.49 -2.80 -6.12
CA TYR A 40 -21.41 -1.43 -5.61
C TYR A 40 -22.38 -1.15 -4.46
N GLN A 41 -23.58 -1.74 -4.50
CA GLN A 41 -24.52 -1.69 -3.37
C GLN A 41 -23.94 -2.40 -2.13
N ALA A 42 -23.34 -3.59 -2.31
CA ALA A 42 -22.71 -4.33 -1.21
C ALA A 42 -21.52 -3.57 -0.61
N ALA A 43 -20.69 -2.94 -1.45
CA ALA A 43 -19.58 -2.09 -1.01
C ALA A 43 -20.09 -0.92 -0.15
N ALA A 44 -21.07 -0.17 -0.65
CA ALA A 44 -21.70 0.94 0.07
C ALA A 44 -22.32 0.51 1.41
N TYR A 45 -23.02 -0.62 1.42
CA TYR A 45 -23.61 -1.18 2.62
C TYR A 45 -22.55 -1.55 3.65
N ARG A 46 -21.51 -2.29 3.26
CA ARG A 46 -20.44 -2.72 4.18
C ARG A 46 -19.62 -1.55 4.71
N PHE A 47 -19.38 -0.54 3.88
CA PHE A 47 -18.62 0.66 4.22
C PHE A 47 -19.32 1.51 5.29
N THR A 48 -20.66 1.51 5.31
CA THR A 48 -21.44 2.31 6.26
C THR A 48 -21.25 1.81 7.69
N GLY A 49 -20.65 2.63 8.55
CA GLY A 49 -20.35 2.30 9.95
C GLY A 49 -19.00 1.61 10.17
N LEU A 50 -18.24 1.34 9.11
CA LEU A 50 -16.94 0.69 9.21
C LEU A 50 -15.91 1.51 10.00
N LEU A 51 -15.87 2.85 9.83
CA LEU A 51 -14.96 3.66 10.63
C LEU A 51 -15.35 3.61 12.11
N ASP A 52 -16.65 3.65 12.43
CA ASP A 52 -17.12 3.58 13.81
C ASP A 52 -16.67 2.26 14.46
N GLU A 53 -16.79 1.13 13.76
CA GLU A 53 -16.27 -0.18 14.20
C GLU A 53 -14.79 -0.09 14.56
N LEU A 54 -13.94 0.41 13.66
CA LEU A 54 -12.50 0.57 13.91
C LEU A 54 -12.21 1.54 15.08
N CYS A 55 -12.99 2.61 15.19
CA CYS A 55 -12.85 3.57 16.29
C CYS A 55 -13.14 2.96 17.66
N THR A 56 -14.00 1.94 17.76
CA THR A 56 -14.24 1.25 19.03
C THR A 56 -13.01 0.51 19.57
N GLU A 57 -12.12 0.09 18.69
CA GLU A 57 -10.91 -0.67 19.02
C GLU A 57 -9.62 0.13 18.82
N LEU A 58 -9.72 1.43 18.50
CA LEU A 58 -8.59 2.28 18.08
C LEU A 58 -7.46 2.34 19.10
N ALA A 59 -7.79 2.37 20.40
CA ALA A 59 -6.78 2.42 21.46
C ALA A 59 -5.88 1.18 21.46
N GLU A 60 -6.43 0.01 21.12
CA GLU A 60 -5.68 -1.24 21.02
C GLU A 60 -4.96 -1.34 19.66
N LEU A 61 -5.62 -0.91 18.57
CA LEU A 61 -5.03 -0.87 17.23
C LEU A 61 -3.77 0.00 17.14
N ARG A 62 -3.63 1.01 18.02
CA ARG A 62 -2.45 1.89 18.10
C ARG A 62 -1.33 1.35 19.00
N GLN A 63 -1.51 0.19 19.64
CA GLN A 63 -0.47 -0.44 20.44
C GLN A 63 0.43 -1.31 19.56
N ALA A 64 1.66 -1.55 20.04
CA ALA A 64 2.54 -2.54 19.43
C ALA A 64 1.80 -3.88 19.35
N ALA A 65 1.80 -4.51 18.19
CA ALA A 65 1.15 -5.81 18.04
C ALA A 65 1.87 -6.87 18.87
N ASP A 66 1.08 -7.69 19.58
CA ASP A 66 1.59 -8.89 20.25
C ASP A 66 1.64 -10.07 19.25
N PRO A 67 2.74 -10.85 19.19
CA PRO A 67 2.88 -11.95 18.23
C PRO A 67 1.88 -13.10 18.41
N VAL A 68 1.28 -13.23 19.59
CA VAL A 68 0.52 -14.43 19.99
C VAL A 68 -0.90 -14.08 20.40
N ARG A 69 -1.13 -12.90 20.98
CA ARG A 69 -2.44 -12.52 21.56
C ARG A 69 -3.10 -11.42 20.75
N CYS A 70 -4.25 -11.76 20.15
CA CYS A 70 -5.16 -10.79 19.54
C CYS A 70 -6.40 -10.64 20.44
N THR A 71 -6.58 -9.47 21.03
CA THR A 71 -7.79 -9.13 21.82
C THR A 71 -8.85 -8.40 20.99
N LEU A 72 -8.49 -7.96 19.78
CA LEU A 72 -9.39 -7.38 18.79
C LEU A 72 -10.49 -8.35 18.35
N GLN A 73 -11.70 -7.84 18.19
CA GLN A 73 -12.91 -8.59 17.84
C GLN A 73 -13.38 -8.28 16.42
N GLY A 74 -13.25 -7.04 15.96
CA GLY A 74 -13.68 -6.60 14.63
C GLY A 74 -12.96 -7.37 13.52
N VAL A 75 -13.69 -7.71 12.46
CA VAL A 75 -13.13 -8.49 11.32
C VAL A 75 -11.94 -7.77 10.70
N VAL A 76 -12.06 -6.47 10.46
CA VAL A 76 -10.98 -5.65 9.91
C VAL A 76 -9.84 -5.47 10.92
N ALA A 77 -10.15 -5.22 12.19
CA ALA A 77 -9.15 -5.08 13.26
C ALA A 77 -8.29 -6.34 13.42
N ARG A 78 -8.91 -7.52 13.43
CA ARG A 78 -8.21 -8.81 13.47
C ARG A 78 -7.35 -9.04 12.22
N ARG A 79 -7.85 -8.67 11.04
CA ARG A 79 -7.08 -8.74 9.78
C ARG A 79 -5.83 -7.87 9.85
N MET A 80 -5.97 -6.63 10.34
CA MET A 80 -4.84 -5.72 10.55
C MET A 80 -3.78 -6.34 11.47
N HIS A 81 -4.20 -6.92 12.60
CA HIS A 81 -3.28 -7.59 13.52
C HIS A 81 -2.59 -8.80 12.89
N MET A 82 -3.32 -9.65 12.18
CA MET A 82 -2.75 -10.82 11.48
C MET A 82 -1.73 -10.41 10.42
N ALA A 83 -1.95 -9.30 9.72
CA ALA A 83 -1.04 -8.80 8.71
C ALA A 83 0.30 -8.31 9.30
N VAL A 84 0.27 -7.72 10.50
CA VAL A 84 1.49 -7.18 11.14
C VAL A 84 2.21 -8.21 12.02
N ALA A 85 1.52 -9.25 12.49
CA ALA A 85 2.05 -10.28 13.38
C ALA A 85 3.39 -10.91 12.92
N PRO A 86 3.64 -11.18 11.62
CA PRO A 86 4.92 -11.74 11.18
C PRO A 86 6.15 -10.86 11.45
N PHE A 87 5.97 -9.55 11.65
CA PHE A 87 7.08 -8.59 11.75
C PHE A 87 7.46 -8.22 13.18
N VAL A 88 6.61 -8.56 14.17
CA VAL A 88 6.73 -8.03 15.54
C VAL A 88 7.95 -8.54 16.32
N ALA A 89 8.57 -9.64 15.86
CA ALA A 89 9.77 -10.19 16.48
C ALA A 89 11.00 -9.28 16.27
N ASP A 90 11.10 -8.69 15.09
CA ASP A 90 12.28 -7.93 14.65
C ASP A 90 12.00 -6.41 14.53
N HIS A 91 10.73 -6.02 14.48
CA HIS A 91 10.32 -4.65 14.22
C HIS A 91 9.24 -4.17 15.19
N PHE A 92 9.28 -2.87 15.52
CA PHE A 92 8.10 -2.21 16.04
C PHE A 92 7.10 -1.98 14.91
N ILE A 93 5.89 -2.48 15.08
CA ILE A 93 4.76 -2.24 14.19
C ILE A 93 3.46 -2.31 15.00
N THR A 94 2.48 -1.51 14.61
CA THR A 94 1.13 -1.53 15.16
C THR A 94 0.17 -2.03 14.09
N PRO A 95 -1.00 -2.58 14.45
CA PRO A 95 -2.04 -2.90 13.47
C PRO A 95 -2.39 -1.74 12.52
N MET A 96 -2.18 -0.48 12.92
CA MET A 96 -2.43 0.68 12.05
C MET A 96 -1.66 0.64 10.73
N ALA A 97 -0.51 -0.06 10.67
CA ALA A 97 0.29 -0.22 9.46
C ALA A 97 -0.36 -1.10 8.37
N ALA A 98 -1.53 -1.70 8.64
CA ALA A 98 -2.28 -2.52 7.69
C ALA A 98 -3.72 -2.03 7.49
N VAL A 99 -4.07 -0.83 7.99
CA VAL A 99 -5.46 -0.35 8.02
C VAL A 99 -6.03 -0.18 6.62
N ALA A 100 -5.27 0.40 5.70
CA ALA A 100 -5.79 0.80 4.40
C ALA A 100 -6.02 -0.43 3.52
N GLY A 101 -5.03 -1.34 3.49
CA GLY A 101 -5.15 -2.64 2.82
C GLY A 101 -6.25 -3.51 3.42
N SER A 102 -6.38 -3.56 4.75
CA SER A 102 -7.42 -4.37 5.42
C SER A 102 -8.84 -3.88 5.14
N VAL A 103 -9.03 -2.56 5.04
CA VAL A 103 -10.31 -1.97 4.64
C VAL A 103 -10.61 -2.26 3.17
N ALA A 104 -9.62 -2.11 2.29
CA ALA A 104 -9.80 -2.41 0.87
C ALA A 104 -10.23 -3.87 0.65
N GLU A 105 -9.61 -4.82 1.36
CA GLU A 105 -9.98 -6.23 1.33
C GLU A 105 -11.40 -6.49 1.84
N GLU A 106 -11.81 -5.83 2.92
CA GLU A 106 -13.15 -6.02 3.49
C GLU A 106 -14.23 -5.62 2.49
N ILE A 107 -14.04 -4.48 1.82
CA ILE A 107 -14.98 -3.97 0.81
C ILE A 107 -14.97 -4.85 -0.44
N LEU A 108 -13.80 -5.29 -0.91
CA LEU A 108 -13.71 -6.22 -2.03
C LEU A 108 -14.41 -7.55 -1.70
N GLY A 109 -14.21 -8.08 -0.49
CA GLY A 109 -14.89 -9.30 -0.04
C GLY A 109 -16.41 -9.17 -0.04
N ALA A 110 -16.95 -8.02 0.39
CA ALA A 110 -18.38 -7.75 0.32
C ALA A 110 -18.91 -7.70 -1.11
N MET A 111 -18.16 -7.10 -2.04
CA MET A 111 -18.51 -7.06 -3.47
C MET A 111 -18.58 -8.48 -4.06
N LEU A 112 -17.55 -9.29 -3.84
CA LEU A 112 -17.45 -10.65 -4.36
C LEU A 112 -18.47 -11.61 -3.72
N GLY A 113 -18.90 -11.34 -2.50
CA GLY A 113 -19.98 -12.08 -1.85
C GLY A 113 -21.36 -11.82 -2.45
N ALA A 114 -21.54 -10.69 -3.15
CA ALA A 114 -22.82 -10.26 -3.72
C ALA A 114 -22.95 -10.50 -5.23
N ALA A 115 -21.83 -10.67 -5.95
CA ALA A 115 -21.82 -10.68 -7.41
C ALA A 115 -20.66 -11.50 -7.99
N GLN A 116 -20.82 -11.99 -9.22
CA GLN A 116 -19.73 -12.58 -10.00
C GLN A 116 -19.06 -11.51 -10.85
N LEU A 117 -17.79 -11.22 -10.57
CA LEU A 117 -17.03 -10.16 -11.24
C LEU A 117 -15.87 -10.78 -12.05
N ASP A 118 -15.65 -10.26 -13.25
CA ASP A 118 -14.48 -10.61 -14.07
C ASP A 118 -13.22 -10.01 -13.44
N ARG A 119 -13.31 -8.73 -13.06
CA ARG A 119 -12.22 -7.98 -12.43
C ARG A 119 -12.79 -6.95 -11.48
N ALA A 120 -12.16 -6.76 -10.33
CA ALA A 120 -12.49 -5.65 -9.45
C ALA A 120 -11.25 -5.16 -8.71
N TYR A 121 -11.25 -3.90 -8.33
CA TYR A 121 -10.28 -3.39 -7.38
C TYR A 121 -10.92 -2.40 -6.42
N VAL A 122 -10.39 -2.35 -5.20
CA VAL A 122 -10.68 -1.33 -4.19
C VAL A 122 -9.37 -0.68 -3.82
N ASN A 123 -9.21 0.61 -4.12
CA ASN A 123 -8.01 1.40 -3.80
C ASN A 123 -8.31 2.36 -2.65
N ASN A 124 -7.59 2.21 -1.55
CA ASN A 124 -7.61 3.11 -0.41
C ASN A 124 -6.28 3.87 -0.32
N GLY A 125 -6.17 5.00 -1.03
CA GLY A 125 -5.01 5.88 -0.92
C GLY A 125 -3.67 5.32 -1.42
N GLY A 126 -3.66 4.28 -2.24
CA GLY A 126 -2.46 3.59 -2.72
C GLY A 126 -2.41 2.11 -2.34
N ASP A 127 -3.26 1.69 -1.40
CA ASP A 127 -3.37 0.31 -0.94
C ASP A 127 -4.59 -0.36 -1.60
N ILE A 128 -4.31 -1.35 -2.44
CA ILE A 128 -5.25 -1.88 -3.43
C ILE A 128 -5.48 -3.37 -3.15
N ALA A 129 -6.73 -3.73 -2.88
CA ALA A 129 -7.20 -5.11 -2.99
C ALA A 129 -7.74 -5.33 -4.39
N LEU A 130 -7.36 -6.45 -5.03
CA LEU A 130 -7.77 -6.76 -6.40
C LEU A 130 -8.34 -8.18 -6.53
N HIS A 131 -9.26 -8.33 -7.48
CA HIS A 131 -9.83 -9.59 -7.93
C HIS A 131 -9.63 -9.70 -9.45
N LEU A 132 -9.18 -10.87 -9.89
CA LEU A 132 -8.95 -11.20 -11.29
C LEU A 132 -9.47 -12.62 -11.53
N ALA A 133 -10.49 -12.75 -12.38
CA ALA A 133 -10.92 -14.00 -12.97
C ALA A 133 -9.96 -14.43 -14.11
N ASP A 134 -10.06 -15.69 -14.54
CA ASP A 134 -9.19 -16.28 -15.56
C ASP A 134 -9.09 -15.40 -16.82
N GLY A 135 -7.85 -15.09 -17.22
CA GLY A 135 -7.56 -14.27 -18.40
C GLY A 135 -7.66 -12.75 -18.18
N GLU A 136 -8.07 -12.28 -17.01
CA GLU A 136 -7.97 -10.86 -16.65
C GLU A 136 -6.56 -10.51 -16.16
N GLN A 137 -6.21 -9.24 -16.33
CA GLN A 137 -4.95 -8.66 -15.89
C GLN A 137 -5.19 -7.29 -15.26
N PHE A 138 -4.26 -6.87 -14.40
CA PHE A 138 -4.25 -5.57 -13.76
C PHE A 138 -2.89 -4.90 -13.93
N THR A 139 -2.87 -3.62 -14.33
CA THR A 139 -1.64 -2.87 -14.55
C THR A 139 -1.50 -1.75 -13.53
N ILE A 140 -0.39 -1.76 -12.81
CA ILE A 140 -0.04 -0.78 -11.78
C ILE A 140 0.99 0.17 -12.35
N GLY A 141 0.69 1.47 -12.32
CA GLY A 141 1.66 2.51 -12.66
C GLY A 141 2.57 2.81 -11.47
N LEU A 142 3.88 2.68 -11.66
CA LEU A 142 4.91 3.19 -10.77
C LEU A 142 5.26 4.61 -11.23
N MET A 143 4.69 5.62 -10.58
CA MET A 143 4.83 7.01 -11.03
C MET A 143 6.16 7.61 -10.58
N ASP A 144 7.04 7.93 -11.53
CA ASP A 144 8.45 8.30 -11.28
C ASP A 144 8.63 9.67 -10.60
N ARG A 145 7.69 10.60 -10.80
CA ARG A 145 7.52 11.88 -10.09
C ARG A 145 6.33 12.64 -10.72
N PRO A 146 5.52 13.41 -9.96
CA PRO A 146 4.44 14.21 -10.55
C PRO A 146 4.92 15.47 -11.31
N ASP A 147 6.14 15.93 -11.05
CA ASP A 147 6.69 17.22 -11.51
C ASP A 147 7.63 17.13 -12.72
N ARG A 148 8.00 15.92 -13.17
CA ARG A 148 8.74 15.70 -14.41
C ARG A 148 8.03 14.65 -15.26
N HIS A 149 8.13 14.80 -16.58
CA HIS A 149 7.71 13.84 -17.60
C HIS A 149 8.46 12.49 -17.48
N GLY A 150 8.35 11.82 -16.34
CA GLY A 150 9.03 10.57 -16.04
C GLY A 150 8.42 9.40 -16.82
N LEU A 151 9.24 8.41 -17.15
CA LEU A 151 8.73 7.14 -17.67
C LEU A 151 7.88 6.50 -16.60
N LEU A 152 6.59 6.28 -16.87
CA LEU A 152 5.78 5.38 -16.06
C LEU A 152 6.33 3.97 -16.27
N ARG A 153 6.96 3.42 -15.23
CA ARG A 153 7.17 1.96 -15.18
C ARG A 153 5.85 1.33 -14.81
N ALA A 154 5.55 0.17 -15.38
CA ALA A 154 4.33 -0.54 -15.10
C ALA A 154 4.65 -1.96 -14.60
N MET A 155 3.88 -2.41 -13.63
CA MET A 155 3.83 -3.82 -13.24
C MET A 155 2.49 -4.37 -13.66
N THR A 156 2.50 -5.49 -14.39
CA THR A 156 1.26 -6.22 -14.71
C THR A 156 1.15 -7.40 -13.75
N ILE A 157 -0.06 -7.60 -13.22
CA ILE A 157 -0.47 -8.78 -12.47
C ILE A 157 -1.45 -9.53 -13.36
N ASP A 158 -1.13 -10.78 -13.68
CA ASP A 158 -2.01 -11.69 -14.39
C ASP A 158 -2.89 -12.48 -13.40
N ALA A 159 -4.01 -13.03 -13.89
CA ALA A 159 -4.89 -13.85 -13.06
C ALA A 159 -4.17 -15.08 -12.44
N ASP A 160 -3.16 -15.62 -13.11
CA ASP A 160 -2.39 -16.77 -12.61
C ASP A 160 -1.33 -16.39 -11.57
N ASP A 161 -1.03 -15.09 -11.41
CA ASP A 161 -0.13 -14.63 -10.36
C ASP A 161 -0.77 -14.76 -8.97
N PRO A 162 0.00 -15.07 -7.92
CA PRO A 162 -0.53 -15.17 -6.56
C PRO A 162 -0.91 -13.82 -5.94
N ALA A 163 -0.43 -12.70 -6.50
CA ALA A 163 -0.64 -11.38 -5.92
C ALA A 163 -2.10 -10.92 -6.05
N ARG A 164 -2.71 -10.53 -4.93
CA ARG A 164 -4.05 -9.88 -4.88
C ARG A 164 -4.08 -8.61 -4.04
N GLY A 165 -2.90 -8.17 -3.60
CA GLY A 165 -2.69 -6.95 -2.85
C GLY A 165 -1.54 -6.13 -3.40
N VAL A 166 -1.74 -4.83 -3.45
CA VAL A 166 -0.72 -3.82 -3.74
C VAL A 166 -0.74 -2.81 -2.61
N ALA A 167 0.41 -2.35 -2.16
CA ALA A 167 0.48 -1.24 -1.22
C ALA A 167 1.65 -0.33 -1.52
N THR A 168 1.56 0.94 -1.15
CA THR A 168 2.66 1.90 -1.34
C THR A 168 2.90 2.72 -0.09
N SER A 169 4.11 2.60 0.48
CA SER A 169 4.54 3.37 1.66
C SER A 169 5.74 4.26 1.33
N GLY A 170 5.96 5.34 2.08
CA GLY A 170 7.08 6.26 1.86
C GLY A 170 6.89 7.58 2.59
N ARG A 171 7.95 8.39 2.67
CA ARG A 171 7.96 9.64 3.46
C ARG A 171 6.98 10.72 2.97
N HIS A 172 6.53 10.64 1.72
CA HIS A 172 5.54 11.56 1.13
C HIS A 172 4.10 11.02 1.21
N GLY A 173 3.92 9.85 1.83
CA GLY A 173 2.60 9.23 1.99
C GLY A 173 1.75 9.93 3.05
N ARG A 174 0.58 9.35 3.31
CA ARG A 174 -0.36 9.83 4.34
C ARG A 174 0.08 9.49 5.77
N SER A 175 1.04 8.57 5.91
CA SER A 175 1.55 8.07 7.20
C SER A 175 3.02 8.47 7.38
N PHE A 176 3.44 8.67 8.63
CA PHE A 176 4.84 8.95 8.93
C PHE A 176 5.72 7.71 8.73
N SER A 177 6.87 7.91 8.10
CA SER A 177 7.87 6.85 7.89
C SER A 177 9.07 7.06 8.81
N LEU A 178 9.59 5.95 9.35
CA LEU A 178 10.86 5.93 10.05
C LEU A 178 12.01 5.93 9.04
N GLY A 179 11.82 5.49 7.80
CA GLY A 179 12.85 5.49 6.77
C GLY A 179 12.87 6.78 5.94
N ILE A 180 13.62 6.76 4.85
CA ILE A 180 13.80 7.88 3.93
C ILE A 180 13.32 7.60 2.51
N ALA A 181 12.78 6.40 2.24
CA ALA A 181 12.23 6.06 0.93
C ALA A 181 11.20 7.08 0.46
N ASP A 182 11.28 7.46 -0.83
CA ASP A 182 10.25 8.29 -1.44
C ASP A 182 8.97 7.48 -1.67
N ALA A 183 9.14 6.23 -2.10
CA ALA A 183 8.07 5.25 -2.25
C ALA A 183 8.64 3.82 -2.22
N VAL A 184 7.88 2.91 -1.64
CA VAL A 184 8.07 1.46 -1.71
C VAL A 184 6.72 0.87 -2.06
N THR A 185 6.62 0.27 -3.24
CA THR A 185 5.42 -0.45 -3.69
C THR A 185 5.64 -1.94 -3.51
N VAL A 186 4.73 -2.62 -2.81
CA VAL A 186 4.78 -4.06 -2.52
C VAL A 186 3.62 -4.77 -3.18
N LEU A 187 3.91 -5.95 -3.74
CA LEU A 187 2.94 -6.92 -4.21
C LEU A 187 2.90 -8.09 -3.22
N ALA A 188 1.72 -8.45 -2.76
CA ALA A 188 1.51 -9.60 -1.86
C ALA A 188 0.20 -10.32 -2.18
N ARG A 189 -0.03 -11.46 -1.52
CA ARG A 189 -1.25 -12.26 -1.70
C ARG A 189 -2.51 -11.55 -1.22
N THR A 190 -2.37 -10.57 -0.34
CA THR A 190 -3.47 -9.78 0.22
C THR A 190 -3.01 -8.33 0.39
N ALA A 191 -3.94 -7.36 0.34
CA ALA A 191 -3.60 -5.95 0.42
C ALA A 191 -3.09 -5.54 1.81
N SER A 192 -3.65 -6.13 2.87
CA SER A 192 -3.23 -5.98 4.25
C SER A 192 -1.80 -6.45 4.49
N GLN A 193 -1.40 -7.60 3.91
CA GLN A 193 0.00 -8.05 3.93
C GLN A 193 0.91 -7.09 3.17
N ALA A 194 0.49 -6.63 1.99
CA ALA A 194 1.26 -5.66 1.21
C ALA A 194 1.48 -4.36 2.00
N ASP A 195 0.44 -3.84 2.66
CA ASP A 195 0.44 -2.59 3.43
C ASP A 195 1.43 -2.65 4.61
N ALA A 196 1.34 -3.71 5.41
CA ALA A 196 2.27 -3.95 6.51
C ALA A 196 3.72 -4.11 6.01
N ALA A 197 3.93 -4.91 4.97
CA ALA A 197 5.26 -5.15 4.41
C ALA A 197 5.86 -3.90 3.76
N ALA A 198 5.06 -3.08 3.06
CA ALA A 198 5.50 -1.83 2.47
C ALA A 198 6.02 -0.87 3.55
N THR A 199 5.33 -0.81 4.69
CA THR A 199 5.76 -0.03 5.85
C THR A 199 7.10 -0.52 6.40
N ILE A 200 7.27 -1.84 6.59
CA ILE A 200 8.53 -2.44 7.07
C ILE A 200 9.69 -2.15 6.12
N ILE A 201 9.50 -2.37 4.82
CA ILE A 201 10.55 -2.16 3.81
C ILE A 201 10.88 -0.67 3.67
N ALA A 202 9.88 0.21 3.67
CA ALA A 202 10.10 1.66 3.61
C ALA A 202 10.91 2.16 4.81
N ASN A 203 10.64 1.62 6.01
CA ASN A 203 11.40 1.93 7.21
C ASN A 203 12.85 1.42 7.16
N ALA A 204 13.11 0.33 6.42
CA ALA A 204 14.45 -0.23 6.25
C ALA A 204 15.31 0.52 5.21
N VAL A 205 14.70 1.31 4.31
CA VAL A 205 15.44 2.27 3.49
C VAL A 205 15.82 3.44 4.37
N ASP A 206 17.00 3.39 4.99
CA ASP A 206 17.43 4.40 5.96
C ASP A 206 18.96 4.58 6.01
N LEU A 207 19.38 5.72 6.57
CA LEU A 207 20.74 6.06 6.95
C LEU A 207 20.76 6.56 8.41
N PRO A 208 20.79 5.65 9.40
CA PRO A 208 20.75 6.02 10.81
C PRO A 208 21.88 6.97 11.21
N GLY A 209 21.54 8.08 11.85
CA GLY A 209 22.49 9.09 12.31
C GLY A 209 23.05 10.02 11.23
N HIS A 210 22.59 9.90 9.98
CA HIS A 210 23.08 10.74 8.90
C HIS A 210 22.58 12.20 9.03
N PRO A 211 23.47 13.21 8.93
CA PRO A 211 23.13 14.61 9.22
C PRO A 211 22.12 15.22 8.24
N ALA A 212 22.00 14.66 7.03
CA ALA A 212 21.00 15.11 6.06
C ALA A 212 19.58 14.61 6.39
N VAL A 213 19.42 13.63 7.29
CA VAL A 213 18.11 13.08 7.67
C VAL A 213 17.61 13.82 8.91
N VAL A 214 16.64 14.72 8.71
CA VAL A 214 16.06 15.50 9.80
C VAL A 214 14.88 14.72 10.38
N ARG A 215 14.96 14.41 11.67
CA ARG A 215 13.95 13.61 12.37
C ARG A 215 13.33 14.36 13.53
N CYS A 216 12.09 14.02 13.85
CA CYS A 216 11.42 14.45 15.07
C CYS A 216 10.50 13.33 15.58
N PRO A 217 10.13 13.33 16.87
CA PRO A 217 9.12 12.43 17.40
C PRO A 217 7.79 12.54 16.65
N ALA A 218 7.17 11.40 16.31
CA ALA A 218 5.90 11.39 15.58
C ALA A 218 4.78 12.14 16.35
N ASN A 219 4.77 12.04 17.68
CA ASN A 219 3.82 12.73 18.54
C ASN A 219 4.00 14.25 18.63
N GLU A 220 5.12 14.81 18.15
CA GLU A 220 5.25 16.27 17.97
C GLU A 220 4.55 16.75 16.69
N LEU A 221 4.45 15.90 15.67
CA LEU A 221 3.73 16.19 14.42
C LEU A 221 2.24 15.89 14.55
N GLN A 222 1.89 14.78 15.21
CA GLN A 222 0.53 14.33 15.44
C GLN A 222 0.42 13.75 16.86
N PRO A 223 -0.19 14.47 17.83
CA PRO A 223 -0.21 14.07 19.23
C PRO A 223 -0.73 12.65 19.52
N ASP A 224 -1.60 12.14 18.66
CA ASP A 224 -2.24 10.84 18.80
C ASP A 224 -1.68 9.75 17.88
N SER A 225 -0.47 9.97 17.31
CA SER A 225 0.23 8.99 16.47
C SER A 225 0.50 7.68 17.23
N ASP A 226 0.26 6.56 16.56
CA ASP A 226 0.56 5.20 17.04
C ASP A 226 2.07 4.94 17.19
N LEU A 227 2.90 5.72 16.50
CA LEU A 227 4.36 5.64 16.62
C LEU A 227 4.88 6.28 17.92
N GLY A 228 4.09 7.16 18.55
CA GLY A 228 4.44 7.84 19.80
C GLY A 228 5.69 8.71 19.67
N ALA A 229 6.65 8.56 20.59
CA ALA A 229 7.88 9.36 20.59
C ALA A 229 8.94 8.90 19.56
N ARG A 230 8.62 7.90 18.72
CA ARG A 230 9.57 7.38 17.72
C ARG A 230 9.92 8.44 16.70
N LEU A 231 11.18 8.46 16.31
CA LEU A 231 11.71 9.41 15.36
C LEU A 231 11.23 9.05 13.95
N VAL A 232 10.52 9.98 13.32
CA VAL A 232 10.07 9.89 11.94
C VAL A 232 10.81 10.93 11.09
N THR A 233 10.95 10.63 9.80
CA THR A 233 11.62 11.53 8.86
C THR A 233 10.73 12.74 8.58
N ARG A 234 11.21 13.92 8.96
CA ARG A 234 10.55 15.21 8.71
C ARG A 234 11.04 15.84 7.42
N ASP A 235 12.34 15.79 7.19
CA ASP A 235 12.97 16.36 6.01
C ASP A 235 14.21 15.56 5.61
N LEU A 236 14.57 15.64 4.34
CA LEU A 236 15.73 14.97 3.76
C LEU A 236 16.53 15.98 2.94
N GLY A 237 17.73 16.30 3.42
CA GLY A 237 18.70 17.10 2.69
C GLY A 237 19.29 16.35 1.49
N ALA A 238 20.26 16.97 0.82
CA ALA A 238 20.96 16.33 -0.29
C ALA A 238 21.75 15.11 0.21
N LEU A 239 21.64 14.01 -0.54
CA LEU A 239 22.43 12.80 -0.36
C LEU A 239 23.33 12.59 -1.58
N GLY A 240 24.51 12.05 -1.37
CA GLY A 240 25.39 11.56 -2.43
C GLY A 240 24.90 10.23 -3.01
N GLU A 241 25.38 9.89 -4.21
CA GLU A 241 25.00 8.65 -4.90
C GLU A 241 25.28 7.39 -4.05
N ASN A 242 26.44 7.33 -3.37
CA ASN A 242 26.79 6.22 -2.48
C ASN A 242 25.84 6.08 -1.27
N GLU A 243 25.35 7.20 -0.74
CA GLU A 243 24.42 7.23 0.40
C GLU A 243 23.04 6.73 -0.03
N VAL A 244 22.59 7.15 -1.21
CA VAL A 244 21.36 6.64 -1.84
C VAL A 244 21.46 5.14 -2.10
N GLU A 245 22.57 4.67 -2.68
CA GLU A 245 22.80 3.25 -2.92
C GLU A 245 22.82 2.46 -1.61
N GLN A 246 23.47 2.96 -0.57
CA GLN A 246 23.52 2.33 0.74
C GLN A 246 22.12 2.17 1.35
N ALA A 247 21.31 3.24 1.34
CA ALA A 247 19.95 3.20 1.88
C ALA A 247 19.06 2.23 1.10
N LEU A 248 19.12 2.26 -0.23
CA LEU A 248 18.37 1.35 -1.08
C LEU A 248 18.81 -0.11 -0.91
N ARG A 249 20.10 -0.36 -0.70
CA ARG A 249 20.63 -1.70 -0.43
C ARG A 249 20.10 -2.25 0.90
N ALA A 250 19.98 -1.41 1.93
CA ALA A 250 19.39 -1.81 3.21
C ALA A 250 17.91 -2.22 3.05
N GLY A 251 17.11 -1.38 2.36
CA GLY A 251 15.71 -1.72 2.08
C GLY A 251 15.55 -2.94 1.17
N ALA A 252 16.41 -3.09 0.15
CA ALA A 252 16.40 -4.25 -0.73
C ALA A 252 16.74 -5.54 0.02
N GLY A 253 17.68 -5.48 0.97
CA GLY A 253 17.98 -6.59 1.88
C GLY A 253 16.76 -7.01 2.70
N GLN A 254 16.02 -6.05 3.26
CA GLN A 254 14.77 -6.33 3.97
C GLN A 254 13.72 -6.96 3.03
N ALA A 255 13.52 -6.39 1.84
CA ALA A 255 12.58 -6.92 0.86
C ALA A 255 12.93 -8.36 0.43
N GLN A 256 14.21 -8.67 0.25
CA GLN A 256 14.68 -10.02 -0.07
C GLN A 256 14.38 -11.02 1.05
N GLN A 257 14.54 -10.62 2.32
CA GLN A 257 14.19 -11.46 3.46
C GLN A 257 12.68 -11.75 3.49
N LEU A 258 11.85 -10.72 3.28
CA LEU A 258 10.39 -10.90 3.26
C LEU A 258 9.93 -11.76 2.08
N PHE A 259 10.55 -11.59 0.91
CA PHE A 259 10.29 -12.43 -0.26
C PHE A 259 10.67 -13.89 0.00
N ALA A 260 11.86 -14.13 0.55
CA ALA A 260 12.31 -15.48 0.92
C ALA A 260 11.43 -16.15 1.99
N ALA A 261 10.83 -15.35 2.89
CA ALA A 261 9.87 -15.82 3.88
C ALA A 261 8.44 -16.04 3.31
N GLY A 262 8.20 -15.72 2.03
CA GLY A 262 6.89 -15.83 1.39
C GLY A 262 5.87 -14.81 1.88
N LEU A 263 6.32 -13.69 2.45
CA LEU A 263 5.47 -12.62 2.97
C LEU A 263 5.10 -11.59 1.90
N ILE A 264 5.88 -11.52 0.82
CA ILE A 264 5.63 -10.68 -0.36
C ILE A 264 5.95 -11.47 -1.63
N GLU A 265 5.40 -11.04 -2.75
CA GLU A 265 5.68 -11.58 -4.09
C GLU A 265 6.70 -10.71 -4.84
N SER A 266 6.69 -9.39 -4.61
CA SER A 266 7.75 -8.48 -5.06
C SER A 266 7.66 -7.11 -4.39
N ALA A 267 8.72 -6.30 -4.53
CA ALA A 267 8.78 -4.92 -4.09
C ALA A 267 9.58 -4.05 -5.06
N ALA A 268 9.14 -2.80 -5.25
CA ALA A 268 9.86 -1.75 -5.95
C ALA A 268 10.13 -0.60 -4.97
N LEU A 269 11.40 -0.29 -4.72
CA LEU A 269 11.86 0.71 -3.77
C LEU A 269 12.43 1.90 -4.55
N ARG A 270 12.11 3.13 -4.11
CA ARG A 270 12.62 4.35 -4.74
C ARG A 270 13.14 5.36 -3.72
N LEU A 271 14.29 5.95 -4.06
CA LEU A 271 14.91 7.04 -3.33
C LEU A 271 15.62 7.99 -4.29
N LEU A 272 15.23 9.27 -4.28
CA LEU A 272 15.82 10.37 -5.04
C LEU A 272 15.95 10.15 -6.57
N GLY A 273 15.07 9.30 -7.14
CA GLY A 273 15.05 8.97 -8.58
C GLY A 273 15.68 7.61 -8.90
N GLU A 274 16.44 7.04 -7.97
CA GLU A 274 16.95 5.68 -8.10
C GLU A 274 15.90 4.65 -7.69
N THR A 275 15.81 3.56 -8.45
CA THR A 275 14.80 2.50 -8.24
C THR A 275 15.46 1.12 -8.19
N VAL A 276 15.16 0.37 -7.14
CA VAL A 276 15.58 -1.03 -6.95
C VAL A 276 14.34 -1.93 -6.88
N VAL A 277 14.43 -3.12 -7.46
CA VAL A 277 13.31 -4.06 -7.56
C VAL A 277 13.75 -5.41 -7.02
N VAL A 278 12.87 -6.06 -6.26
CA VAL A 278 13.08 -7.39 -5.67
C VAL A 278 11.86 -8.26 -5.95
N GLY A 279 12.05 -9.52 -6.33
CA GLY A 279 10.98 -10.50 -6.57
C GLY A 279 10.80 -10.92 -8.04
N THR A 280 9.76 -11.69 -8.32
CA THR A 280 9.61 -12.43 -9.59
C THR A 280 8.85 -11.71 -10.71
N THR A 281 8.43 -10.46 -10.53
CA THR A 281 7.63 -9.77 -11.56
C THR A 281 8.51 -9.11 -12.62
N GLY A 282 8.33 -9.50 -13.89
CA GLY A 282 8.94 -8.82 -15.03
C GLY A 282 8.39 -7.41 -15.17
N ILE A 283 9.15 -6.40 -14.76
CA ILE A 283 8.78 -5.00 -15.00
C ILE A 283 8.95 -4.71 -16.49
N GLY A 284 7.82 -4.58 -17.18
CA GLY A 284 7.79 -4.06 -18.54
C GLY A 284 7.84 -2.53 -18.51
N THR A 285 8.72 -1.94 -19.32
CA THR A 285 8.59 -0.53 -19.70
C THR A 285 7.44 -0.41 -20.69
N CYS A 286 6.28 0.07 -20.24
CA CYS A 286 5.20 0.43 -21.15
C CYS A 286 5.32 1.92 -21.49
N ALA A 287 5.73 2.22 -22.72
CA ALA A 287 5.63 3.58 -23.22
C ALA A 287 4.15 3.89 -23.47
N LEU A 288 3.60 4.88 -22.77
CA LEU A 288 2.37 5.54 -23.24
C LEU A 288 2.62 6.08 -24.66
N PRO A 289 1.59 6.18 -25.53
CA PRO A 289 1.74 6.69 -26.89
C PRO A 289 2.54 8.00 -26.89
N ALA A 290 3.64 8.00 -27.64
CA ALA A 290 4.65 9.03 -27.61
C ALA A 290 4.09 10.43 -27.90
N LEU A 291 4.25 11.35 -26.95
CA LEU A 291 4.50 12.75 -27.27
C LEU A 291 6.02 12.93 -27.32
N HIS A 292 6.57 12.65 -28.50
CA HIS A 292 7.91 12.99 -29.02
C HIS A 292 9.11 13.04 -28.05
N GLY A 293 10.06 12.10 -28.24
CA GLY A 293 11.49 12.38 -28.05
C GLY A 293 12.33 11.35 -27.29
N ARG A 294 12.90 10.38 -28.02
CA ARG A 294 14.09 9.50 -27.77
C ARG A 294 14.50 9.19 -26.31
N ALA A 295 14.42 7.91 -25.95
CA ALA A 295 15.11 7.29 -24.81
C ALA A 295 16.30 6.42 -25.27
N ILE A 296 17.37 6.40 -24.47
CA ILE A 296 18.53 5.49 -24.60
C ILE A 296 18.35 4.38 -23.55
N GLN A 297 18.47 3.12 -23.98
CA GLN A 297 18.38 1.92 -23.15
C GLN A 297 19.76 1.47 -22.65
N GLY A 298 19.80 0.99 -21.40
CA GLY A 298 20.90 0.20 -20.86
C GLY A 298 20.36 -0.78 -19.83
N THR A 299 20.31 -2.07 -20.17
CA THR A 299 19.94 -3.16 -19.27
C THR A 299 21.22 -3.91 -18.94
N VAL A 300 21.53 -4.10 -17.65
CA VAL A 300 22.57 -5.04 -17.21
C VAL A 300 21.89 -6.12 -16.40
N HIS A 301 21.95 -7.35 -16.91
CA HIS A 301 21.63 -8.58 -16.18
C HIS A 301 22.93 -9.11 -15.55
N VAL A 302 22.88 -9.45 -14.26
CA VAL A 302 23.74 -10.47 -13.63
C VAL A 302 22.85 -11.30 -12.72
#